data_AF-Q69H22-F1
#
_entry.id   AF-Q69H22-F1
#
_cell.length_a   1.000
_cell.length_b   1.000
_cell.length_c   1.000
_cell.angle_alpha   90.00
_cell.angle_beta   90.00
_cell.angle_gamma   90.00
#
_symmetry.space_group_name_H-M   'P 1'
#
loop_
_entity.id
_entity.type
_entity.pdbx_description
1 polymer ?
#
loop_
_entity_poly.entity_id
_entity_poly.type
_entity_poly.pdbx_seq_one_letter_code
_entity_poly.pdbx_strand_id
1 'polypeptide(L)' 'TFHPEEISAMVLMKMKEIAEAFIGKDVKEAVITVPAYFNDSQRQATKDAGTIAGLNVLRIINE' A
#
# COMPACT_ATOMS: atom_id res chain seq x y z
N THR A 1 11.92 16.89 -4.34
CA THR A 1 11.81 15.69 -5.18
C THR A 1 11.25 14.58 -4.31
N PHE A 2 10.24 13.86 -4.78
CA PHE A 2 9.65 12.73 -4.05
C PHE A 2 10.18 11.41 -4.58
N HIS A 3 10.28 10.43 -3.70
CA HIS A 3 10.50 9.04 -4.07
C HIS A 3 9.19 8.42 -4.58
N PRO A 4 9.24 7.47 -5.53
CA PRO A 4 8.04 6.82 -6.07
C PRO A 4 7.14 6.23 -4.98
N GLU A 5 7.73 5.65 -3.94
CA GLU A 5 7.03 5.01 -2.82
C GLU A 5 6.21 6.02 -2.01
N GLU A 6 6.70 7.27 -1.88
CA GLU A 6 5.97 8.35 -1.19
C GLU A 6 4.72 8.76 -1.98
N ILE A 7 4.81 8.82 -3.32
CA ILE A 7 3.66 9.13 -4.17
C ILE A 7 2.65 7.98 -4.14
N SER A 8 3.12 6.74 -4.20
CA SER A 8 2.25 5.56 -4.05
C SER A 8 1.59 5.53 -2.66
N ALA A 9 2.30 5.92 -1.60
CA ALA A 9 1.76 6.00 -0.26
C ALA A 9 0.61 7.01 -0.15
N MET A 10 0.67 8.15 -0.87
CA MET A 10 -0.43 9.10 -0.92
C MET A 10 -1.72 8.48 -1.47
N VAL A 11 -1.61 7.62 -2.48
CA VAL A 11 -2.77 6.88 -3.03
C VAL A 11 -3.29 5.87 -2.01
N LEU A 12 -2.38 5.12 -1.37
CA LEU A 12 -2.75 4.12 -0.36
C LEU A 12 -3.39 4.75 0.89
N MET A 13 -2.91 5.92 1.34
CA MET A 13 -3.55 6.69 2.40
C MET A 13 -4.98 7.06 2.02
N LYS A 14 -5.22 7.46 0.76
CA LYS A 14 -6.58 7.77 0.32
C LYS A 14 -7.49 6.54 0.32
N MET A 15 -6.98 5.38 -0.10
CA MET A 15 -7.73 4.12 -0.06
C MET A 15 -8.04 3.70 1.38
N LYS A 16 -7.08 3.87 2.29
CA LYS A 16 -7.28 3.66 3.73
C LYS A 16 -8.41 4.53 4.27
N GLU A 17 -8.39 5.85 4.03
CA GLU A 17 -9.44 6.77 4.46
C GLU A 17 -10.84 6.37 3.97
N ILE A 18 -10.95 5.93 2.70
CA ILE A 18 -12.22 5.47 2.12
C ILE A 18 -12.71 4.22 2.85
N ALA A 19 -11.82 3.25 3.10
CA ALA A 19 -12.16 2.03 3.81
C ALA A 19 -12.57 2.31 5.27
N GLU A 20 -11.85 3.19 5.97
CA GLU A 20 -12.18 3.60 7.34
C GLU A 20 -13.52 4.32 7.42
N ALA A 21 -13.82 5.22 6.48
CA ALA A 21 -15.10 5.92 6.41
C ALA A 21 -16.26 4.95 6.16
N PHE A 22 -16.05 3.88 5.37
CA PHE A 22 -17.06 2.87 5.10
C PHE A 22 -17.28 1.92 6.29
N ILE A 23 -16.21 1.45 6.93
CA ILE A 23 -16.27 0.48 8.04
C ILE A 23 -16.57 1.16 9.39
N GLY A 24 -16.23 2.43 9.53
CA GLY A 24 -16.37 3.21 10.76
C GLY A 24 -15.31 2.87 11.83
N LYS A 25 -14.18 2.29 11.42
CA LYS A 25 -13.07 1.85 12.30
C LYS A 25 -11.73 2.06 11.60
N ASP A 26 -10.66 2.18 12.39
CA ASP A 26 -9.27 2.29 11.92
C ASP A 26 -8.84 1.04 11.15
N VAL A 27 -8.20 1.23 10.00
CA VAL A 27 -7.69 0.17 9.12
C VAL A 27 -6.16 0.16 9.19
N LYS A 28 -5.62 -0.92 9.76
CA LYS A 28 -4.17 -1.05 10.02
C LYS A 28 -3.47 -2.10 9.19
N GLU A 29 -4.20 -2.99 8.53
CA GLU A 29 -3.64 -4.16 7.87
C GLU A 29 -4.17 -4.24 6.44
N ALA A 30 -3.29 -4.58 5.50
CA ALA A 30 -3.64 -4.64 4.08
C ALA A 30 -2.93 -5.77 3.34
N VAL A 31 -3.61 -6.27 2.30
CA VAL A 31 -3.01 -7.05 1.22
C VAL A 31 -3.01 -6.16 0.00
N ILE A 32 -1.86 -6.04 -0.67
CA ILE A 32 -1.68 -5.15 -1.82
C ILE A 32 -1.32 -5.99 -3.05
N THR A 33 -1.93 -5.69 -4.19
CA THR A 33 -1.66 -6.36 -5.46
C THR A 33 -0.47 -5.72 -6.17
N VAL A 34 0.28 -6.50 -6.95
CA VAL A 34 1.32 -6.03 -7.87
C VAL A 34 1.27 -6.84 -9.17
N PRO A 35 1.76 -6.28 -10.29
CA PRO A 35 1.88 -7.05 -11.53
C PRO A 35 2.76 -8.29 -11.35
N ALA A 36 2.37 -9.42 -11.97
CA ALA A 36 3.10 -10.68 -11.83
C ALA A 36 4.58 -10.61 -12.25
N TYR A 37 4.92 -9.68 -13.15
CA TYR A 37 6.28 -9.46 -13.66
C TYR A 37 7.14 -8.52 -12.79
N PHE A 38 6.62 -7.98 -11.68
CA PHE A 38 7.42 -7.16 -10.78
C PHE A 38 8.58 -7.96 -10.17
N ASN A 39 9.77 -7.38 -10.24
CA ASN A 39 10.95 -7.90 -9.58
C ASN A 39 10.92 -7.60 -8.06
N ASP A 40 11.90 -8.14 -7.33
CA ASP A 40 11.95 -8.01 -5.86
C ASP A 40 12.04 -6.56 -5.39
N SER A 41 12.80 -5.71 -6.10
CA SER A 41 12.93 -4.29 -5.74
C SER A 41 11.62 -3.52 -5.90
N GLN A 42 10.87 -3.79 -6.97
CA GLN A 42 9.57 -3.17 -7.20
C GLN A 42 8.53 -3.66 -6.19
N ARG A 43 8.56 -4.96 -5.84
CA ARG A 43 7.72 -5.52 -4.77
C ARG A 43 8.02 -4.88 -3.41
N GLN A 44 9.30 -4.68 -3.10
CA GLN A 44 9.72 -4.02 -1.86
C GLN A 44 9.28 -2.56 -1.84
N ALA A 45 9.44 -1.82 -2.94
CA ALA A 45 8.96 -0.45 -3.07
C ALA A 45 7.45 -0.32 -2.83
N THR A 46 6.63 -1.26 -3.35
CA THR A 46 5.19 -1.30 -3.06
C THR A 46 4.90 -1.58 -1.59
N LYS A 47 5.67 -2.46 -0.95
CA LYS A 47 5.55 -2.74 0.49
C LYS A 47 5.93 -1.53 1.34
N ASP A 48 6.97 -0.80 0.95
CA ASP A 48 7.43 0.42 1.61
C ASP A 48 6.38 1.52 1.49
N ALA A 49 5.76 1.68 0.32
CA ALA A 49 4.62 2.58 0.13
C ALA A 49 3.46 2.26 1.09
N GLY A 50 3.14 0.97 1.29
CA GLY A 50 2.15 0.54 2.28
C GLY A 50 2.55 0.91 3.72
N THR A 51 3.82 0.75 4.05
CA THR A 51 4.35 1.11 5.37
C THR A 51 4.28 2.63 5.62
N ILE A 52 4.66 3.43 4.62
CA ILE A 52 4.57 4.91 4.66
C ILE A 52 3.11 5.36 4.80
N ALA A 53 2.16 4.64 4.19
CA ALA A 53 0.73 4.88 4.33
C ALA A 53 0.14 4.44 5.69
N GLY A 54 0.96 3.93 6.61
CA GLY A 54 0.52 3.49 7.94
C GLY A 54 -0.24 2.16 7.91
N LEU A 55 0.04 1.30 6.91
CA LEU A 55 -0.54 -0.03 6.77
C LEU A 55 0.53 -1.10 7.03
N ASN A 56 0.20 -2.08 7.86
CA ASN A 56 0.92 -3.33 7.97
C ASN A 56 0.59 -4.19 6.74
N VAL A 57 1.54 -4.30 5.82
CA VAL A 57 1.39 -5.08 4.59
C VAL A 57 1.57 -6.57 4.90
N LEU A 58 0.46 -7.28 5.09
CA LEU A 58 0.43 -8.70 5.40
C LEU A 58 0.93 -9.56 4.24
N ARG A 59 0.58 -9.17 3.02
CA ARG A 59 0.97 -9.90 1.81
C ARG A 59 0.99 -8.99 0.59
N ILE A 60 1.93 -9.25 -0.30
CA ILE A 60 1.90 -8.78 -1.68
C ILE A 60 1.45 -9.96 -2.56
N ILE A 61 0.41 -9.75 -3.35
CA ILE A 61 -0.15 -10.79 -4.24
C ILE A 61 -0.03 -10.35 -5.70
N ASN A 62 0.05 -11.32 -6.61
CA ASN A 62 0.03 -11.03 -8.03
C ASN A 62 -1.41 -10.71 -8.47
N GLU A 63 -1.54 -9.73 -9.35
CA GLU A 63 -2.79 -9.45 -10.10
C GLU A 63 -3.15 -10.56 -11.08
#